data_AF-A0A935ITD8-F1
#
_entry.id   AF-A0A935ITD8-F1
#
_cell.length_a   1.000
_cell.length_b   1.000
_cell.length_c   1.000
_cell.angle_alpha   90.00
_cell.angle_beta   90.00
_cell.angle_gamma   90.00
#
_symmetry.space_group_name_H-M   'P 1'
#
loop_
_entity.id
_entity.type
_entity.pdbx_description
1 polymer ?
#
loop_
_entity_poly.entity_id
_entity_poly.type
_entity_poly.pdbx_seq_one_letter_code
_entity_poly.pdbx_strand_id
1 'polypeptide(L)' 'MVYYLRSNNLIVSINSKGAEIASVKCNELEYIWQAKADVWPRHAPFYFPL' A
#
# COMPACT_ATOMS: atom_id res chain seq x y z
N MET A 1 2.30 8.80 8.90
CA MET A 1 2.84 7.67 9.68
C MET A 1 2.49 6.39 8.93
N VAL A 2 3.38 5.40 8.92
CA VAL A 2 3.13 4.10 8.27
C VAL A 2 2.89 3.05 9.35
N TYR A 3 1.83 2.27 9.19
CA TYR A 3 1.51 1.14 10.05
C TYR A 3 1.75 -0.17 9.30
N TYR A 4 2.12 -1.21 10.04
CA TYR A 4 2.39 -2.52 9.46
C TYR A 4 1.49 -3.58 10.09
N LEU A 5 0.83 -4.37 9.25
CA LEU A 5 0.22 -5.64 9.63
C LEU A 5 1.11 -6.76 9.10
N ARG A 6 1.40 -7.77 9.93
CA ARG A 6 2.32 -8.86 9.57
C ARG A 6 1.77 -10.21 10.00
N SER A 7 1.97 -11.21 9.15
CA SER A 7 1.83 -12.63 9.45
C SER A 7 3.06 -13.38 8.94
N ASN A 8 3.06 -14.72 8.96
CA ASN A 8 4.23 -15.53 8.59
C ASN A 8 4.79 -15.17 7.20
N ASN A 9 3.91 -15.02 6.20
CA ASN A 9 4.33 -14.82 4.81
C ASN A 9 3.83 -13.49 4.22
N LEU A 10 2.96 -12.77 4.94
CA LEU A 10 2.31 -11.56 4.42
C LEU A 10 2.68 -10.34 5.27
N ILE A 11 3.14 -9.28 4.62
CA ILE A 11 3.39 -7.98 5.24
C ILE A 11 2.59 -6.93 4.47
N VAL A 12 1.78 -6.16 5.19
CA VAL A 12 0.98 -5.06 4.63
C VAL A 12 1.43 -3.76 5.27
N SER A 13 1.66 -2.73 4.46
CA SER A 13 1.94 -1.37 4.94
C SER A 13 0.82 -0.41 4.58
N ILE A 14 0.43 0.40 5.55
CA ILE A 14 -0.73 1.29 5.45
C ILE A 14 -0.28 2.71 5.83
N ASN A 15 -0.45 3.63 4.90
CA ASN A 15 -0.30 5.06 5.15
C ASN A 15 -1.48 5.54 5.99
N SER A 16 -1.18 6.14 7.15
CA SER A 16 -2.20 6.74 8.01
C SER A 16 -3.00 7.85 7.29
N LYS A 17 -2.37 8.50 6.31
CA LYS A 17 -3.02 9.48 5.44
C LYS A 17 -3.92 8.75 4.46
N GLY A 18 -5.22 8.98 4.56
CA GLY A 18 -6.23 8.37 3.66
C GLY A 18 -6.39 6.86 3.84
N ALA A 19 -5.88 6.28 4.93
CA ALA A 19 -5.86 4.83 5.18
C ALA A 19 -5.37 4.03 3.96
N GLU A 20 -4.43 4.59 3.19
CA GLU A 20 -4.01 4.06 1.90
C GLU A 20 -3.10 2.84 2.11
N ILE A 21 -3.44 1.71 1.47
CA ILE A 21 -2.53 0.58 1.39
C ILE A 21 -1.39 0.94 0.44
N ALA A 22 -0.15 0.94 0.96
CA ALA A 22 1.05 1.31 0.21
C ALA A 22 1.85 0.09 -0.29
N SER A 23 1.76 -1.05 0.40
CA SER A 23 2.42 -2.30 -0.02
C SER A 23 1.68 -3.50 0.57
N VAL A 24 1.60 -4.57 -0.23
CA VAL A 24 1.20 -5.91 0.20
C VAL A 24 2.25 -6.85 -0.36
N LYS A 25 3.10 -7.38 0.50
CA LYS A 25 4.17 -8.29 0.12
C LYS A 25 3.89 -9.69 0.64
N CYS A 26 3.87 -10.68 -0.26
CA CYS A 26 3.85 -12.09 0.09
C CYS A 26 5.18 -12.72 -0.32
N ASN A 27 5.96 -13.21 0.65
CA ASN A 27 7.35 -13.65 0.44
C ASN A 27 8.18 -12.54 -0.25
N GLU A 28 8.55 -12.72 -1.51
CA GLU A 28 9.32 -11.73 -2.30
C GLU A 28 8.46 -10.90 -3.26
N LEU A 29 7.21 -11.29 -3.50
CA LEU A 29 6.33 -10.65 -4.49
C LEU A 29 5.59 -9.46 -3.87
N GLU A 30 5.73 -8.30 -4.51
CA GLU A 30 4.96 -7.08 -4.21
C GLU A 30 3.70 -7.03 -5.09
N TYR A 31 2.53 -6.89 -4.45
CA TYR A 31 1.24 -6.92 -5.13
C TYR A 31 0.68 -5.52 -5.42
N ILE A 32 1.13 -4.50 -4.69
CA ILE A 32 0.68 -3.13 -4.86
C ILE A 32 1.67 -2.36 -5.74
N TRP A 33 1.15 -1.62 -6.71
CA TRP A 33 1.94 -0.70 -7.51
C TRP A 33 2.68 0.32 -6.63
N GLN A 34 3.99 0.48 -6.85
CA GLN A 34 4.88 1.29 -6.00
C GLN A 34 4.89 2.79 -6.35
N ALA A 35 3.76 3.30 -6.85
CA ALA A 35 3.53 4.73 -7.07
C ALA A 35 4.64 5.47 -7.86
N LYS A 36 5.21 4.86 -8.92
CA LYS A 36 6.22 5.56 -9.73
C LYS A 36 5.60 6.81 -10.36
N ALA A 37 6.16 7.97 -10.03
CA ALA A 37 5.54 9.27 -10.29
C ALA A 37 5.49 9.67 -11.76
N ASP A 38 6.36 9.08 -12.60
CA ASP A 38 6.38 9.23 -14.05
C ASP A 38 5.15 8.59 -14.73
N VAL A 39 4.55 7.57 -14.10
CA VAL A 39 3.38 6.84 -14.63
C VAL A 39 2.13 7.16 -13.82
N TRP A 40 2.17 6.89 -12.50
CA TRP A 40 1.03 7.11 -11.61
C TRP A 40 1.51 7.20 -10.14
N PRO A 41 1.43 8.38 -9.50
CA PRO A 41 2.01 8.64 -8.17
C PRO A 41 1.13 8.22 -6.99
N ARG A 42 0.29 7.18 -7.14
CA ARG A 42 -0.60 6.69 -6.06
C ARG A 42 -0.54 5.17 -5.96
N HIS A 43 -0.84 4.62 -4.78
CA HIS A 43 -0.87 3.17 -4.55
C HIS A 43 -2.31 2.65 -4.72
N ALA A 44 -3.06 2.59 -3.62
CA ALA A 44 -4.45 2.19 -3.55
C ALA A 44 -5.27 3.26 -2.80
N PRO A 45 -5.55 4.41 -3.45
CA PRO A 45 -6.21 5.54 -2.79
C PRO A 45 -7.65 5.19 -2.39
N PHE A 46 -8.04 5.57 -1.18
CA PHE A 46 -9.44 5.52 -0.75
C PHE A 46 -10.23 6.67 -1.37
N TYR A 47 -11.32 6.36 -2.08
CA TYR A 47 -12.15 7.36 -2.75
C TYR A 47 -13.47 7.55 -1.99
N PHE A 48 -13.67 8.74 -1.43
CA PHE A 48 -14.83 9.12 -0.62
C PHE A 48 -14.94 10.67 -0.59
N PRO A 49 -16.15 11.27 -0.51
CA PRO A 49 -17.49 10.66 -0.50
C PRO A 49 -18.15 10.51 -1.87
N LEU A 50 -17.45 10.88 -2.95
CA LEU A 50 -17.98 10.86 -4.31
C LEU A 50 -18.24 9.46 -4.85
#